data_AF-A0A7R9C1P4-F1
#
_entry.id   AF-A0A7R9C1P4-F1
#
_cell.length_a   1.000
_cell.length_b   1.000
_cell.length_c   1.000
_cell.angle_alpha   90.00
_cell.angle_beta   90.00
_cell.angle_gamma   90.00
#
_symmetry.space_group_name_H-M   'P 1'
#
loop_
_entity.id
_entity.type
_entity.pdbx_description
1 polymer ?
#
loop_
_entity_poly.entity_id
_entity_poly.type
_entity_poly.pdbx_seq_one_letter_code
_entity_poly.pdbx_strand_id
1 'polypeptide(L)'
;MPVYFSFSSWHLKRIAEKERHFDSLPPNHRLLLKKFGDHFNMVRECILYNAEFIDEMILEAERMFLNEDYQCKTEAAEPVRPADMDKVDSTMVQLVRDWSGAGSEERKASYGMVVQALEEEFSDLLPEERSETRVLVPGAGLGRLAFEIFRRGFSSEGNEYSMFMLVAANFMINRILKPGGIWINIGPLLYHYADMKDNLSIEPPYDILKECIVAIGFKFEKEEVNVETPYACDMNSMNKNTFRSVFFVCRKPTNFEQS
;
A
#
# COMPACT_ATOMS: atom_id res chain seq x y z
N MET A 1 -7.46 3.39 14.30
CA MET A 1 -6.28 4.08 14.86
C MET A 1 -5.69 3.41 16.11
N PRO A 2 -6.47 2.94 17.11
CA PRO A 2 -5.91 2.43 18.37
C PRO A 2 -4.85 1.32 18.24
N VAL A 3 -4.93 0.51 17.17
CA VAL A 3 -4.02 -0.61 16.96
C VAL A 3 -2.58 -0.18 16.65
N TYR A 4 -2.36 0.99 16.04
CA TYR A 4 -0.99 1.48 15.75
C TYR A 4 -0.22 1.77 17.03
N PHE A 5 -0.87 2.33 18.06
CA PHE A 5 -0.26 2.55 19.38
C PHE A 5 0.17 1.26 20.08
N SER A 6 -0.36 0.12 19.63
CA SER A 6 0.01 -1.19 20.17
C SER A 6 1.19 -1.85 19.44
N PHE A 7 1.76 -1.21 18.42
CA PHE A 7 2.83 -1.78 17.59
C PHE A 7 4.04 -2.23 18.41
N SER A 8 4.58 -1.34 19.24
CA SER A 8 5.77 -1.63 20.06
C SER A 8 5.52 -2.75 21.05
N SER A 9 4.44 -2.66 21.82
CA SER A 9 4.09 -3.66 22.84
C SER A 9 3.83 -5.04 22.23
N TRP A 10 3.17 -5.09 21.07
CA TRP A 10 2.93 -6.33 20.33
C TRP A 10 4.21 -7.01 19.87
N HIS A 11 5.08 -6.27 19.19
CA HIS A 11 6.31 -6.82 18.62
C HIS A 11 7.37 -7.12 19.69
N LEU A 12 7.49 -6.30 20.73
CA LEU A 12 8.38 -6.59 21.87
C LEU A 12 7.98 -7.88 22.58
N LYS A 13 6.67 -8.14 22.75
CA LYS A 13 6.18 -9.40 23.33
C LYS A 13 6.57 -10.61 22.47
N ARG A 14 6.43 -10.52 21.14
CA ARG A 14 6.85 -11.58 20.20
C ARG A 14 8.35 -11.83 20.24
N ILE A 15 9.16 -10.78 20.35
CA ILE A 15 10.62 -10.92 20.46
C ILE A 15 11.02 -11.54 21.80
N ALA A 16 10.41 -11.11 22.91
CA ALA A 16 10.66 -11.72 24.22
C ALA A 16 10.28 -13.21 24.26
N GLU A 17 9.22 -13.62 23.56
CA GLU A 17 8.86 -15.03 23.41
C GLU A 17 9.93 -15.82 22.64
N LYS A 18 10.40 -15.28 21.51
CA LYS A 18 11.48 -15.90 20.73
C LYS A 18 12.79 -16.00 21.51
N GLU A 19 13.12 -14.99 22.32
CA GLU A 19 14.31 -15.01 23.18
C GLU A 19 14.19 -16.07 24.28
N ARG A 20 13.01 -16.23 24.91
CA ARG A 20 12.78 -17.34 25.86
C ARG A 20 12.96 -18.72 25.22
N HIS A 21 12.55 -18.89 23.96
CA HIS A 21 12.80 -20.13 23.21
C HIS A 21 14.29 -20.32 22.89
N PHE A 22 15.01 -19.23 22.63
CA PHE A 22 16.45 -19.28 22.45
C PHE A 22 17.17 -19.68 23.75
N ASP A 23 16.77 -19.12 24.88
CA ASP A 23 17.35 -19.39 26.19
C ASP A 23 17.09 -20.81 26.70
N SER A 24 15.98 -21.43 26.28
CA SER A 24 15.67 -22.82 26.60
C SER A 24 16.52 -23.83 25.83
N LEU A 25 17.30 -23.40 24.84
CA LEU A 25 18.18 -24.29 24.07
C LEU A 25 19.35 -24.83 24.92
N PRO A 26 19.77 -26.09 24.67
CA PRO A 26 20.97 -26.65 25.27
C PRO A 26 22.21 -25.76 25.08
N PRO A 27 23.15 -25.69 26.05
CA PRO A 27 24.30 -24.79 25.99
C PRO A 27 25.16 -24.94 24.73
N ASN A 28 25.35 -26.17 24.26
CA ASN A 28 26.07 -26.47 23.02
C ASN A 28 25.39 -25.87 21.77
N HIS A 29 24.06 -25.82 21.73
CA HIS A 29 23.32 -25.19 20.62
C HIS A 29 23.38 -23.66 20.70
N ARG A 30 23.28 -23.08 21.90
CA ARG A 30 23.41 -21.62 22.09
C ARG A 30 24.80 -21.12 21.69
N LEU A 31 25.86 -21.90 21.94
CA LEU A 31 27.22 -21.56 21.52
C LEU A 31 27.39 -21.46 19.99
N LEU A 32 26.60 -22.22 19.21
CA LEU A 32 26.59 -22.14 17.74
C LEU A 32 25.88 -20.88 17.23
N LEU A 33 24.98 -20.31 18.04
CA LEU A 33 24.13 -19.18 17.69
C LEU A 33 24.51 -17.90 18.47
N LYS A 34 25.77 -17.73 18.89
CA LYS A 34 26.20 -16.57 19.70
C LYS A 34 25.80 -15.22 19.11
N LYS A 35 25.92 -15.05 17.79
CA LYS A 35 25.52 -13.82 17.07
C LYS A 35 24.02 -13.53 17.14
N PHE A 36 23.21 -14.55 17.43
CA PHE A 36 21.75 -14.44 17.51
C PHE A 36 21.30 -13.80 18.84
N GLY A 37 22.09 -13.91 19.91
CA GLY A 37 21.81 -13.23 21.18
C GLY A 37 21.82 -11.70 21.01
N ASP A 38 22.88 -11.17 20.41
CA ASP A 38 23.01 -9.73 20.13
C ASP A 38 21.93 -9.21 19.17
N HIS A 39 21.46 -10.08 18.27
CA HIS A 39 20.41 -9.76 17.29
C HIS A 39 19.08 -9.38 17.96
N PHE A 40 18.73 -9.97 19.11
CA PHE A 40 17.49 -9.61 19.80
C PHE A 40 17.47 -8.15 20.26
N ASN A 41 18.60 -7.63 20.75
CA ASN A 41 18.71 -6.23 21.17
C ASN A 41 18.60 -5.28 19.98
N MET A 42 19.29 -5.59 18.88
CA MET A 42 19.17 -4.82 17.65
C MET A 42 17.72 -4.77 17.14
N VAL A 43 17.00 -5.91 17.16
CA VAL A 43 15.59 -5.93 16.73
C VAL A 43 14.69 -5.13 17.68
N ARG A 44 14.95 -5.13 18.99
CA ARG A 44 14.20 -4.27 19.94
C ARG A 44 14.38 -2.79 19.61
N GLU A 45 15.62 -2.37 19.35
CA GLU A 45 15.90 -0.98 18.96
C GLU A 45 15.15 -0.61 17.68
N CYS A 46 15.15 -1.48 16.66
CA CYS A 46 14.37 -1.25 15.44
C CYS A 46 12.86 -1.16 15.71
N ILE A 47 12.31 -1.99 16.61
CA ILE A 47 10.88 -1.92 16.98
C ILE A 47 10.56 -0.57 17.62
N LEU A 48 11.41 -0.09 18.52
CA LEU A 48 11.22 1.20 19.19
C LEU A 48 11.32 2.36 18.19
N TYR A 49 12.31 2.36 17.31
CA TYR A 49 12.46 3.36 16.27
C TYR A 49 11.25 3.41 15.32
N ASN A 50 10.76 2.24 14.91
CA ASN A 50 9.55 2.15 14.08
C ASN A 50 8.30 2.63 14.83
N ALA A 51 8.23 2.42 16.15
CA ALA A 51 7.14 2.91 16.97
C ALA A 51 7.13 4.44 17.07
N GLU A 52 8.30 5.07 17.27
CA GLU A 52 8.44 6.53 17.25
C GLU A 52 7.93 7.12 15.93
N PHE A 53 8.32 6.53 14.80
CA PHE A 53 7.83 6.93 13.49
C PHE A 53 6.31 6.77 13.34
N ILE A 54 5.75 5.66 13.82
CA ILE A 54 4.29 5.41 13.80
C ILE A 54 3.56 6.44 14.68
N ASP A 55 4.09 6.78 15.85
CA ASP A 55 3.49 7.76 16.75
C ASP A 55 3.47 9.15 16.09
N GLU A 56 4.55 9.57 15.43
CA GLU A 56 4.57 10.81 14.64
C GLU A 56 3.50 10.82 13.55
N MET A 57 3.36 9.72 12.81
CA MET A 57 2.38 9.55 11.75
C MET A 57 0.94 9.67 12.27
N ILE A 58 0.62 9.05 13.40
CA ILE A 58 -0.72 9.13 14.01
C ILE A 58 -0.99 10.55 14.52
N LEU A 59 -0.03 11.18 15.20
CA LEU A 59 -0.19 12.54 15.73
C LEU A 59 -0.48 13.56 14.62
N GLU A 60 0.14 13.40 13.45
CA GLU A 60 -0.15 14.25 12.28
C GLU A 60 -1.55 13.96 11.71
N ALA A 61 -1.98 12.69 11.68
CA ALA A 61 -3.33 12.32 11.24
C ALA A 61 -4.42 12.82 12.20
N GLU A 62 -4.21 12.77 13.52
CA GLU A 62 -5.16 13.31 14.50
C GLU A 62 -5.44 14.80 14.28
N ARG A 63 -4.41 15.59 13.93
CA ARG A 63 -4.56 17.02 13.63
C ARG A 63 -5.46 17.30 12.41
N MET A 64 -5.60 16.34 11.50
CA MET A 64 -6.41 16.45 10.29
C MET A 64 -7.90 16.22 10.56
N PHE A 65 -8.24 15.31 11.47
CA PHE A 65 -9.63 14.97 11.79
C PHE A 65 -10.30 15.97 12.77
N LEU A 66 -9.58 16.98 13.25
CA LEU A 66 -10.09 18.01 14.17
C LEU A 66 -11.07 19.03 13.53
N ASN A 67 -11.41 18.89 12.25
CA ASN A 67 -12.42 19.74 11.60
C ASN A 67 -13.86 19.21 11.71
N GLU A 68 -14.06 18.02 12.29
CA GLU A 68 -15.38 17.52 12.70
C GLU A 68 -15.27 16.95 14.12
N ASP A 69 -16.36 17.05 14.91
CA ASP A 69 -16.46 16.58 16.31
C ASP A 69 -16.31 15.05 16.47
N TYR A 70 -15.25 14.44 15.94
CA TYR A 70 -14.81 13.10 16.29
C TYR A 70 -14.09 13.16 17.63
N GLN A 71 -14.86 13.25 18.70
CA GLN A 71 -14.36 12.84 20.01
C GLN A 71 -13.95 11.37 19.91
N CYS A 72 -12.63 11.11 19.86
CA CYS A 72 -12.10 9.79 20.13
C CYS A 72 -12.48 9.45 21.57
N LYS A 73 -13.66 8.86 21.75
CA LYS A 73 -14.06 8.27 23.01
C LYS A 73 -12.96 7.29 23.38
N THR A 74 -12.28 7.59 24.47
CA THR A 74 -11.38 6.66 25.17
C THR A 74 -12.22 5.53 25.74
N GLU A 75 -12.81 4.71 24.88
CA GLU A 75 -13.31 3.40 25.28
C GLU A 75 -12.09 2.50 25.50
N ALA A 76 -12.19 1.61 26.49
CA ALA A 76 -11.11 0.69 26.84
C ALA A 76 -10.61 -0.01 25.56
N ALA A 77 -9.30 0.09 25.29
CA ALA A 77 -8.71 -0.47 24.08
C ALA A 77 -9.11 -1.94 23.95
N GLU A 78 -9.91 -2.25 22.94
CA GLU A 78 -10.22 -3.64 22.61
C GLU A 78 -8.91 -4.41 22.38
N PRO A 79 -8.84 -5.68 22.79
CA PRO A 79 -7.64 -6.48 22.59
C PRO A 79 -7.27 -6.52 21.10
N VAL A 80 -6.02 -6.15 20.81
CA VAL A 80 -5.49 -6.13 19.45
C VAL A 80 -5.60 -7.50 18.81
N ARG A 81 -6.30 -7.58 17.67
CA ARG A 81 -6.42 -8.80 16.88
C ARG A 81 -5.18 -8.94 15.99
N PRO A 82 -4.64 -10.17 15.82
CA PRO A 82 -3.51 -10.42 14.93
C PRO A 82 -3.70 -9.83 13.53
N ALA A 83 -4.89 -10.02 12.94
CA ALA A 83 -5.21 -9.53 11.60
C ALA A 83 -5.16 -7.99 11.47
N ASP A 84 -5.37 -7.24 12.56
CA ASP A 84 -5.24 -5.79 12.53
C ASP A 84 -3.77 -5.35 12.61
N MET A 85 -2.93 -6.10 13.34
CA MET A 85 -1.49 -5.85 13.36
C MET A 85 -0.83 -6.24 12.03
N ASP A 86 -1.30 -7.29 11.36
CA ASP A 86 -0.85 -7.65 10.01
C ASP A 86 -1.06 -6.49 9.02
N LYS A 87 -2.12 -5.69 9.21
CA LYS A 87 -2.36 -4.47 8.42
C LYS A 87 -1.36 -3.37 8.75
N VAL A 88 -1.00 -3.16 10.03
CA VAL A 88 0.05 -2.22 10.44
C VAL A 88 1.39 -2.59 9.82
N ASP A 89 1.76 -3.87 9.92
CA ASP A 89 3.00 -4.40 9.36
C ASP A 89 3.01 -4.24 7.83
N SER A 90 1.89 -4.53 7.17
CA SER A 90 1.72 -4.29 5.72
C SER A 90 1.90 -2.80 5.36
N THR A 91 1.34 -1.87 6.13
CA THR A 91 1.54 -0.43 5.91
C THR A 91 3.01 -0.02 6.04
N MET A 92 3.74 -0.55 7.03
CA MET A 92 5.17 -0.28 7.19
C MET A 92 5.98 -0.75 5.99
N VAL A 93 5.67 -1.93 5.44
CA VAL A 93 6.33 -2.42 4.23
C VAL A 93 5.96 -1.57 3.00
N GLN A 94 4.69 -1.13 2.88
CA GLN A 94 4.31 -0.23 1.80
C GLN A 94 4.97 1.14 1.88
N LEU A 95 5.27 1.67 3.08
CA LEU A 95 6.05 2.90 3.23
C LEU A 95 7.45 2.74 2.64
N VAL A 96 8.08 1.58 2.83
CA VAL A 96 9.37 1.26 2.20
C VAL A 96 9.21 1.22 0.68
N ARG A 97 8.22 0.49 0.16
CA ARG A 97 7.96 0.40 -1.29
C ARG A 97 7.74 1.77 -1.91
N ASP A 98 6.87 2.58 -1.33
CA ASP A 98 6.37 3.80 -1.96
C ASP A 98 7.24 5.04 -1.69
N TRP A 99 7.93 5.12 -0.56
CA TRP A 99 8.57 6.37 -0.14
C TRP A 99 10.03 6.25 0.29
N SER A 100 10.62 5.05 0.30
CA SER A 100 12.05 4.90 0.57
C SER A 100 12.91 4.82 -0.70
N GLY A 101 14.22 5.00 -0.54
CA GLY A 101 15.20 4.69 -1.58
C GLY A 101 15.23 3.20 -1.93
N ALA A 102 15.08 2.31 -0.94
CA ALA A 102 15.11 0.85 -1.14
C ALA A 102 13.98 0.34 -2.06
N GLY A 103 12.84 1.02 -2.09
CA GLY A 103 11.72 0.70 -2.98
C GLY A 103 11.90 1.15 -4.44
N SER A 104 13.01 1.78 -4.83
CA SER A 104 13.17 2.38 -6.17
C SER A 104 13.00 1.38 -7.30
N GLU A 105 13.67 0.22 -7.20
CA GLU A 105 13.63 -0.80 -8.25
C GLU A 105 12.26 -1.45 -8.36
N GLU A 106 11.58 -1.69 -7.22
CA GLU A 106 10.23 -2.23 -7.20
C GLU A 106 9.21 -1.27 -7.84
N ARG A 107 9.35 0.03 -7.55
CA ARG A 107 8.53 1.07 -8.21
C ARG A 107 8.84 1.18 -9.69
N LYS A 108 10.11 1.10 -10.09
CA LYS A 108 10.49 1.15 -11.50
C LYS A 108 9.89 -0.02 -12.28
N ALA A 109 9.93 -1.23 -11.72
CA ALA A 109 9.35 -2.42 -12.33
C ALA A 109 7.81 -2.39 -12.43
N SER A 110 7.14 -1.70 -11.50
CA SER A 110 5.67 -1.64 -11.47
C SER A 110 5.11 -0.33 -12.01
N TYR A 111 5.38 0.79 -11.35
CA TYR A 111 4.90 2.13 -11.73
C TYR A 111 5.54 2.64 -13.03
N GLY A 112 6.75 2.19 -13.35
CA GLY A 112 7.46 2.62 -14.56
C GLY A 112 6.66 2.36 -15.84
N MET A 113 6.06 1.17 -15.97
CA MET A 113 5.23 0.83 -17.13
C MET A 113 4.00 1.71 -17.25
N VAL A 114 3.34 1.98 -16.13
CA VAL A 114 2.13 2.82 -16.07
C VAL A 114 2.45 4.25 -16.50
N VAL A 115 3.51 4.80 -15.93
CA VAL A 115 4.03 6.12 -16.24
C VAL A 115 4.40 6.24 -17.72
N GLN A 116 5.13 5.26 -18.24
CA GLN A 116 5.60 5.29 -19.62
C GLN A 116 4.41 5.22 -20.59
N ALA A 117 3.43 4.36 -20.32
CA ALA A 117 2.22 4.27 -21.12
C ALA A 117 1.44 5.60 -21.14
N LEU A 118 1.38 6.32 -20.01
CA LEU A 118 0.80 7.66 -19.93
C LEU A 118 1.57 8.68 -20.78
N GLU A 119 2.90 8.69 -20.69
CA GLU A 119 3.74 9.62 -21.46
C GLU A 119 3.65 9.36 -22.96
N GLU A 120 3.56 8.09 -23.38
CA GLU A 120 3.40 7.68 -24.78
C GLU A 120 2.00 8.04 -25.32
N GLU A 121 0.94 7.74 -24.58
CA GLU A 121 -0.45 8.02 -24.99
C GLU A 121 -0.72 9.53 -25.16
N PHE A 122 -0.06 10.35 -24.34
CA PHE A 122 -0.23 11.81 -24.33
C PHE A 122 1.04 12.55 -24.78
N SER A 123 1.83 11.93 -25.67
CA SER A 123 3.08 12.50 -26.18
C SER A 123 2.86 13.80 -26.95
N ASP A 124 1.73 13.89 -27.65
CA ASP A 124 1.41 14.98 -28.56
C ASP A 124 0.78 16.20 -27.86
N LEU A 125 0.42 16.06 -26.58
CA LEU A 125 -0.17 17.14 -25.79
C LEU A 125 0.88 18.17 -25.39
N LEU A 126 0.49 19.45 -25.48
CA LEU A 126 1.25 20.54 -24.88
C LEU A 126 1.17 20.44 -23.33
N PRO A 127 2.13 21.04 -22.59
CA PRO A 127 2.12 20.99 -21.13
C PRO A 127 0.81 21.46 -20.47
N GLU A 128 0.19 22.50 -21.05
CA GLU A 128 -1.09 23.06 -20.59
C GLU A 128 -2.21 22.01 -20.69
N GLU A 129 -2.33 21.34 -21.84
CA GLU A 129 -3.32 20.30 -22.13
C GLU A 129 -3.07 19.02 -21.32
N ARG A 130 -1.80 18.71 -21.07
CA ARG A 130 -1.41 17.60 -20.20
C ARG A 130 -1.89 17.82 -18.76
N SER A 131 -1.86 19.07 -18.27
CA SER A 131 -2.32 19.41 -16.93
C SER A 131 -3.84 19.31 -16.76
N GLU A 132 -4.59 19.47 -17.84
CA GLU A 132 -6.05 19.26 -17.87
C GLU A 132 -6.42 17.76 -17.98
N THR A 133 -5.46 16.92 -18.37
CA THR A 133 -5.64 15.48 -18.42
C THR A 133 -5.60 14.91 -17.01
N ARG A 134 -6.79 14.55 -16.53
CA ARG A 134 -7.03 14.03 -15.19
C ARG A 134 -6.63 12.55 -15.09
N VAL A 135 -5.97 12.06 -14.03
CA VAL A 135 -5.57 10.64 -13.74
C VAL A 135 -5.89 10.07 -12.33
N LEU A 136 -6.92 9.23 -12.21
CA LEU A 136 -7.41 8.43 -11.11
C LEU A 136 -6.61 7.12 -10.95
N VAL A 137 -6.18 6.86 -9.73
CA VAL A 137 -5.47 5.65 -9.31
C VAL A 137 -6.30 4.98 -8.23
N PRO A 138 -7.14 3.98 -8.54
CA PRO A 138 -7.85 3.21 -7.53
C PRO A 138 -6.92 2.23 -6.84
N GLY A 139 -7.16 1.99 -5.54
CA GLY A 139 -6.23 1.24 -4.70
C GLY A 139 -4.88 1.95 -4.63
N ALA A 140 -4.89 3.27 -4.43
CA ALA A 140 -3.69 4.10 -4.49
C ALA A 140 -2.64 3.74 -3.42
N GLY A 141 -3.01 2.97 -2.39
CA GLY A 141 -2.13 2.64 -1.28
C GLY A 141 -1.62 3.91 -0.61
N LEU A 142 -0.31 4.15 -0.68
CA LEU A 142 0.31 5.36 -0.13
C LEU A 142 0.45 6.49 -1.14
N GLY A 143 -0.23 6.38 -2.29
CA GLY A 143 -0.39 7.41 -3.32
C GLY A 143 0.87 7.75 -4.11
N ARG A 144 1.94 6.95 -4.03
CA ARG A 144 3.18 7.22 -4.77
C ARG A 144 2.96 7.21 -6.27
N LEU A 145 2.18 6.27 -6.82
CA LEU A 145 1.91 6.23 -8.25
C LEU A 145 1.14 7.48 -8.71
N ALA A 146 0.11 7.90 -7.96
CA ALA A 146 -0.60 9.14 -8.25
C ALA A 146 0.36 10.35 -8.23
N PHE A 147 1.26 10.41 -7.25
CA PHE A 147 2.29 11.45 -7.18
C PHE A 147 3.25 11.43 -8.37
N GLU A 148 3.71 10.26 -8.81
CA GLU A 148 4.55 10.11 -10.00
C GLU A 148 3.83 10.61 -11.26
N ILE A 149 2.55 10.32 -11.41
CA ILE A 149 1.73 10.78 -12.54
C ILE A 149 1.59 12.31 -12.51
N PHE A 150 1.28 12.88 -11.35
CA PHE A 150 1.23 14.33 -11.19
C PHE A 150 2.55 15.01 -11.57
N ARG A 151 3.68 14.46 -11.13
CA ARG A 151 5.01 15.01 -11.44
C ARG A 151 5.34 15.09 -12.93
N ARG A 152 4.61 14.36 -13.78
CA ARG A 152 4.76 14.36 -15.24
C ARG A 152 3.87 15.38 -15.94
N GLY A 153 3.17 16.21 -15.16
CA GLY A 153 2.35 17.29 -15.64
C GLY A 153 0.90 16.90 -15.86
N PHE A 154 0.47 15.72 -15.41
CA PHE A 154 -0.94 15.33 -15.40
C PHE A 154 -1.63 15.82 -14.13
N SER A 155 -2.94 16.00 -14.15
CA SER A 155 -3.70 16.06 -12.90
C SER A 155 -3.94 14.62 -12.42
N SER A 156 -3.96 14.36 -11.10
CA SER A 156 -4.17 13.00 -10.60
C SER A 156 -4.97 12.93 -9.32
N GLU A 157 -5.76 11.87 -9.15
CA GLU A 157 -6.51 11.54 -7.95
C GLU A 157 -6.17 10.12 -7.50
N GLY A 158 -5.86 9.91 -6.22
CA GLY A 158 -5.76 8.57 -5.64
C GLY A 158 -7.07 8.21 -4.94
N ASN A 159 -7.57 6.99 -5.12
CA ASN A 159 -8.66 6.45 -4.34
C ASN A 159 -8.17 5.26 -3.51
N GLU A 160 -8.41 5.31 -2.19
CA GLU A 160 -8.04 4.27 -1.24
C GLU A 160 -9.15 4.13 -0.20
N TYR A 161 -9.36 2.90 0.27
CA TYR A 161 -10.41 2.57 1.23
C TYR A 161 -9.84 2.22 2.62
N SER A 162 -8.63 1.66 2.66
CA SER A 162 -7.99 1.25 3.91
C SER A 162 -7.60 2.47 4.73
N MET A 163 -8.22 2.61 5.90
CA MET A 163 -7.86 3.66 6.87
C MET A 163 -6.37 3.62 7.26
N PHE A 164 -5.77 2.43 7.30
CA PHE A 164 -4.33 2.26 7.57
C PHE A 164 -3.48 2.93 6.48
N MET A 165 -3.83 2.67 5.22
CA MET A 165 -3.14 3.27 4.08
C MET A 165 -3.43 4.77 4.01
N LEU A 166 -4.67 5.22 4.21
CA LEU A 166 -5.03 6.64 4.19
C LEU A 166 -4.28 7.47 5.25
N VAL A 167 -4.14 6.96 6.47
CA VAL A 167 -3.38 7.64 7.53
C VAL A 167 -1.90 7.80 7.14
N ALA A 168 -1.28 6.72 6.66
CA ALA A 168 0.12 6.76 6.22
C ALA A 168 0.32 7.57 4.94
N ALA A 169 -0.57 7.42 3.96
CA ALA A 169 -0.59 8.19 2.72
C ALA A 169 -0.72 9.67 3.02
N ASN A 170 -1.60 10.06 3.94
CA ASN A 170 -1.79 11.43 4.36
C ASN A 170 -0.51 12.03 4.94
N PHE A 171 0.14 11.34 5.88
CA PHE A 171 1.41 11.77 6.46
C PHE A 171 2.48 12.04 5.37
N MET A 172 2.50 11.21 4.32
CA MET A 172 3.43 11.38 3.21
C MET A 172 2.99 12.46 2.20
N ILE A 173 1.71 12.47 1.80
CA ILE A 173 1.13 13.24 0.69
C ILE A 173 0.67 14.64 1.09
N ASN A 174 0.23 14.89 2.34
CA ASN A 174 -0.15 16.25 2.79
C ASN A 174 1.01 17.24 2.68
N ARG A 175 2.23 16.74 2.56
CA ARG A 175 3.39 17.56 2.29
C ARG A 175 3.51 17.97 0.81
N ILE A 176 2.58 17.57 -0.10
CA ILE A 176 2.89 17.57 -1.54
C ILE A 176 1.79 17.72 -2.65
N LEU A 177 0.44 17.75 -2.50
CA LEU A 177 -0.48 17.67 -3.70
C LEU A 177 -1.85 18.42 -3.75
N LYS A 178 -2.41 18.59 -4.99
CA LYS A 178 -3.67 19.28 -5.43
C LYS A 178 -4.50 18.46 -6.52
N PRO A 179 -5.79 18.77 -6.87
CA PRO A 179 -6.85 17.80 -7.40
C PRO A 179 -7.14 17.58 -8.95
N GLY A 180 -7.64 16.36 -9.40
CA GLY A 180 -8.37 16.00 -10.69
C GLY A 180 -8.08 14.64 -11.49
N GLY A 181 -8.90 13.53 -11.58
CA GLY A 181 -8.48 12.14 -12.09
C GLY A 181 -9.19 11.27 -13.26
N ILE A 182 -8.49 10.42 -14.11
CA ILE A 182 -8.79 9.17 -15.00
C ILE A 182 -8.12 7.78 -14.64
N TRP A 183 -8.77 6.62 -14.87
CA TRP A 183 -8.39 5.30 -14.30
C TRP A 183 -7.30 4.46 -15.03
N ILE A 184 -6.22 4.11 -14.32
CA ILE A 184 -5.24 3.07 -14.73
C ILE A 184 -5.09 1.97 -13.67
N ASN A 185 -4.95 0.70 -14.09
CA ASN A 185 -4.77 -0.45 -13.19
C ASN A 185 -3.53 -1.27 -13.53
N ILE A 186 -2.73 -1.60 -12.51
CA ILE A 186 -1.74 -2.68 -12.56
C ILE A 186 -1.74 -3.43 -11.23
N GLY A 187 -2.10 -4.70 -11.25
CA GLY A 187 -2.11 -5.52 -10.04
C GLY A 187 -2.71 -6.91 -10.22
N PRO A 188 -2.52 -7.80 -9.25
CA PRO A 188 -3.18 -9.09 -9.21
C PRO A 188 -4.66 -8.94 -8.79
N LEU A 189 -5.44 -9.99 -9.04
CA LEU A 189 -6.78 -10.14 -8.47
C LEU A 189 -6.72 -10.94 -7.16
N LEU A 190 -6.01 -10.41 -6.17
CA LEU A 190 -5.96 -10.99 -4.83
C LEU A 190 -7.08 -10.38 -3.98
N TYR A 191 -8.23 -11.07 -3.91
CA TYR A 191 -9.38 -10.62 -3.14
C TYR A 191 -9.12 -10.78 -1.64
N HIS A 192 -8.98 -9.64 -0.95
CA HIS A 192 -8.61 -9.59 0.47
C HIS A 192 -9.53 -10.39 1.40
N TYR A 193 -10.80 -10.56 1.02
CA TYR A 193 -11.82 -11.19 1.85
C TYR A 193 -12.19 -12.61 1.42
N ALA A 194 -11.52 -13.17 0.41
CA ALA A 194 -11.86 -14.51 -0.12
C ALA A 194 -11.86 -15.60 0.97
N ASP A 195 -10.97 -15.48 1.96
CA ASP A 195 -10.82 -16.45 3.04
C ASP A 195 -11.53 -16.06 4.35
N MET A 196 -12.27 -14.94 4.38
CA MET A 196 -12.91 -14.43 5.60
C MET A 196 -14.39 -14.84 5.66
N LYS A 197 -14.72 -15.80 6.54
CA LYS A 197 -16.05 -16.41 6.66
C LYS A 197 -17.21 -15.45 6.98
N ASP A 198 -16.92 -14.32 7.61
CA ASP A 198 -17.93 -13.35 8.05
C ASP A 198 -18.10 -12.17 7.08
N ASN A 199 -17.34 -12.15 5.98
CA ASN A 199 -17.36 -11.08 5.00
C ASN A 199 -17.90 -11.59 3.67
N LEU A 200 -18.85 -10.85 3.09
CA LEU A 200 -19.25 -11.07 1.70
C LEU A 200 -18.08 -10.70 0.77
N SER A 201 -17.58 -11.67 0.02
CA SER A 201 -16.59 -11.45 -1.04
C SER A 201 -17.14 -11.98 -2.37
N ILE A 202 -17.05 -11.17 -3.42
CA ILE A 202 -17.32 -11.59 -4.80
C ILE A 202 -15.96 -11.54 -5.50
N GLU A 203 -15.55 -12.69 -6.03
CA GLU A 203 -14.18 -12.95 -6.53
C GLU A 203 -14.20 -13.21 -8.05
N PRO A 204 -14.57 -12.21 -8.88
CA PRO A 204 -14.66 -12.44 -10.32
C PRO A 204 -13.28 -12.73 -10.92
N PRO A 205 -13.14 -13.74 -11.79
CA PRO A 205 -11.94 -13.86 -12.60
C PRO A 205 -11.82 -12.67 -13.57
N TYR A 206 -10.61 -12.45 -14.09
CA TYR A 206 -10.30 -11.23 -14.86
C TYR A 206 -11.18 -11.03 -16.10
N ASP A 207 -11.53 -12.11 -16.80
CA ASP A 207 -12.46 -12.09 -17.93
C ASP A 207 -13.84 -11.53 -17.55
N ILE A 208 -14.40 -11.98 -16.43
CA ILE A 208 -15.67 -11.48 -15.89
C ILE A 208 -15.53 -10.03 -15.42
N LEU A 209 -14.42 -9.69 -14.76
CA LEU A 209 -14.15 -8.30 -14.34
C LEU A 209 -14.07 -7.37 -15.56
N LYS A 210 -13.42 -7.81 -16.64
CA LYS A 210 -13.31 -7.08 -17.90
C LYS A 210 -14.67 -6.87 -18.56
N GLU A 211 -15.52 -7.90 -18.61
CA GLU A 211 -16.90 -7.78 -19.10
C GLU A 211 -17.68 -6.73 -18.30
N CYS A 212 -17.56 -6.73 -16.97
CA CYS A 212 -18.16 -5.71 -16.11
C CYS A 212 -17.62 -4.30 -16.42
N ILE A 213 -16.30 -4.14 -16.59
CA ILE A 213 -15.68 -2.85 -16.91
C ILE A 213 -16.23 -2.29 -18.24
N VAL A 214 -16.36 -3.14 -19.26
CA VAL A 214 -16.95 -2.77 -20.56
C VAL A 214 -18.44 -2.46 -20.43
N ALA A 215 -19.20 -3.27 -19.67
CA ALA A 215 -20.63 -3.06 -19.46
C ALA A 215 -20.93 -1.75 -18.70
N ILE A 216 -20.02 -1.30 -17.83
CA ILE A 216 -20.07 -0.02 -17.12
C ILE A 216 -19.71 1.17 -18.06
N GLY A 217 -19.27 0.88 -19.29
CA GLY A 217 -19.05 1.86 -20.36
C GLY A 217 -17.58 2.24 -20.58
N PHE A 218 -16.64 1.66 -19.85
CA PHE A 218 -15.21 1.94 -20.06
C PHE A 218 -14.72 1.28 -21.36
N LYS A 219 -13.86 1.99 -22.09
CA LYS A 219 -13.19 1.47 -23.29
C LYS A 219 -11.75 1.11 -22.94
N PHE A 220 -11.37 -0.14 -23.17
CA PHE A 220 -9.99 -0.58 -23.03
C PHE A 220 -9.15 -0.03 -24.19
N GLU A 221 -8.06 0.66 -23.84
CA GLU A 221 -7.11 1.24 -24.81
C GLU A 221 -5.81 0.43 -24.86
N LYS A 222 -5.41 -0.12 -23.72
CA LYS A 222 -4.24 -0.99 -23.60
C LYS A 222 -4.54 -2.11 -22.60
N GLU A 223 -4.04 -3.30 -22.89
CA GLU A 223 -4.16 -4.47 -22.03
C GLU A 223 -2.93 -5.37 -22.19
N GLU A 224 -2.30 -5.70 -21.08
CA GLU A 224 -1.22 -6.68 -20.99
C GLU A 224 -1.52 -7.62 -19.82
N VAL A 225 -1.63 -8.91 -20.11
CA VAL A 225 -1.88 -9.96 -19.11
C VAL A 225 -0.59 -10.69 -18.78
N ASN A 226 -0.49 -11.23 -17.56
CA ASN A 226 0.69 -11.94 -17.06
C ASN A 226 1.93 -11.05 -16.90
N VAL A 227 1.75 -9.77 -16.58
CA VAL A 227 2.86 -8.88 -16.23
C VAL A 227 3.40 -9.32 -14.87
N GLU A 228 4.67 -9.76 -14.82
CA GLU A 228 5.29 -10.15 -13.56
C GLU A 228 5.58 -8.92 -12.71
N THR A 229 4.90 -8.83 -11.56
CA THR A 229 5.08 -7.73 -10.60
C THR A 229 5.44 -8.30 -9.22
N PRO A 230 6.60 -7.94 -8.66
CA PRO A 230 6.88 -8.23 -7.25
C PRO A 230 5.97 -7.38 -6.35
N TYR A 231 5.67 -7.91 -5.17
CA TYR A 231 4.88 -7.20 -4.16
C TYR A 231 5.57 -7.27 -2.81
N ALA A 232 5.92 -6.11 -2.25
CA ALA A 232 6.41 -5.98 -0.87
C ALA A 232 7.60 -6.91 -0.57
N CYS A 233 8.48 -7.10 -1.55
CA CYS A 233 9.56 -8.09 -1.47
C CYS A 233 10.87 -7.44 -1.02
N ASP A 234 11.39 -7.87 0.12
CA ASP A 234 12.80 -7.62 0.45
C ASP A 234 13.70 -8.34 -0.57
N MET A 235 14.56 -7.59 -1.26
CA MET A 235 15.49 -8.16 -2.25
C MET A 235 16.43 -9.20 -1.66
N ASN A 236 16.70 -9.13 -0.35
CA ASN A 236 17.55 -10.06 0.39
C ASN A 236 16.78 -11.25 0.99
N SER A 237 15.44 -11.24 0.95
CA SER A 237 14.63 -12.37 1.43
C SER A 237 14.78 -13.58 0.51
N MET A 238 14.93 -14.77 1.11
CA MET A 238 14.89 -16.05 0.38
C MET A 238 13.47 -16.41 -0.08
N ASN A 239 12.44 -15.80 0.51
CA ASN A 239 11.05 -15.96 0.10
C ASN A 239 10.58 -14.68 -0.61
N LYS A 240 10.21 -14.80 -1.88
CA LYS A 240 9.75 -13.69 -2.72
C LYS A 240 8.43 -14.08 -3.37
N ASN A 241 7.45 -13.20 -3.25
CA ASN A 241 6.16 -13.36 -3.89
C ASN A 241 6.10 -12.47 -5.13
N THR A 242 5.95 -13.09 -6.29
CA THR A 242 5.71 -12.41 -7.56
C THR A 242 4.31 -12.73 -8.04
N PHE A 243 3.59 -11.72 -8.48
CA PHE A 243 2.26 -11.88 -9.06
C PHE A 243 2.33 -11.80 -10.58
N ARG A 244 1.45 -12.56 -11.24
CA ARG A 244 1.09 -12.36 -12.65
C ARG A 244 -0.09 -11.40 -12.69
N SER A 245 0.25 -10.12 -12.77
CA SER A 245 -0.72 -9.04 -12.76
C SER A 245 -1.32 -8.82 -14.14
N VAL A 246 -2.46 -8.14 -14.14
CA VAL A 246 -3.00 -7.54 -15.35
C VAL A 246 -2.70 -6.05 -15.31
N PHE A 247 -2.14 -5.54 -16.39
CA PHE A 247 -2.05 -4.13 -16.68
C PHE A 247 -3.12 -3.77 -17.71
N PHE A 248 -3.92 -2.75 -17.43
CA PHE A 248 -4.82 -2.18 -18.44
C PHE A 248 -4.99 -0.68 -18.27
N VAL A 249 -5.29 -0.02 -19.38
CA VAL A 249 -5.68 1.39 -19.46
C VAL A 249 -7.11 1.45 -19.98
N CYS A 250 -8.00 2.08 -19.21
CA CYS A 250 -9.42 2.20 -19.54
C CYS A 250 -9.84 3.67 -19.57
N ARG A 251 -10.46 4.09 -20.67
CA ARG A 251 -10.98 5.45 -20.80
C ARG A 251 -12.46 5.51 -20.42
N LYS A 252 -12.81 6.46 -19.56
CA LYS A 252 -14.20 6.82 -19.27
C LYS A 252 -14.80 7.55 -20.48
N PRO A 253 -15.95 7.13 -21.02
CA PRO A 253 -16.56 7.77 -22.18
C PRO A 253 -17.02 9.20 -21.86
N THR A 254 -16.90 10.10 -22.84
CA THR A 254 -17.19 11.54 -22.68
C THR A 254 -18.68 11.89 -22.66
N ASN A 255 -19.56 11.00 -23.15
CA ASN A 255 -21.01 11.13 -23.09
C ASN A 255 -21.64 9.82 -22.61
N PHE A 256 -22.41 9.87 -21.51
CA PHE A 256 -23.39 8.83 -21.19
C PHE A 256 -24.63 9.11 -22.06
N GLU A 257 -24.81 8.38 -23.15
CA GLU A 257 -26.15 8.31 -23.75
C GLU A 257 -27.02 7.49 -22.79
N GLN A 258 -27.94 8.19 -22.11
CA GLN A 258 -28.97 7.56 -21.28
C GLN A 258 -29.90 6.76 -22.19
N SER A 259 -29.85 5.45 -22.08
CA SER A 259 -30.88 4.53 -22.57
C SER A 259 -31.74 4.07 -21.40
#